data_AF-A0A9W8ECZ3-F1
#
_entry.id   AF-A0A9W8ECZ3-F1
#
_cell.length_a   1.000
_cell.length_b   1.000
_cell.length_c   1.000
_cell.angle_alpha   90.00
_cell.angle_beta   90.00
_cell.angle_gamma   90.00
#
_symmetry.space_group_name_H-M   'P 1'
#
loop_
_entity.id
_entity.type
_entity.pdbx_description
1 polymer ?
#
loop_
_entity_poly.entity_id
_entity_poly.type
_entity_poly.pdbx_seq_one_letter_code
_entity_poly.pdbx_strand_id
1 'polypeptide(L)'
;MDDIAGSRRLAHKASSTTLSGKGSMVKVKIKLGNDMIALRLPSELTLRELRARIALKLGTEESAKAMSGTSQIVYHAPSGESTLLSDDQDWETALLVTNYKPILTFVQ
;
A
#
# COMPACT_ATOMS: atom_id res chain seq x y z
N MET A 1 26.74 -14.58 -44.22
CA MET A 1 25.56 -15.19 -43.58
C MET A 1 25.75 -15.21 -42.06
N ASP A 2 26.11 -14.04 -41.53
CA ASP A 2 25.33 -13.23 -40.60
C ASP A 2 24.36 -13.97 -39.64
N ASP A 3 24.79 -14.01 -38.39
CA ASP A 3 24.10 -13.65 -37.14
C ASP A 3 22.85 -14.41 -36.61
N ILE A 4 23.13 -15.23 -35.58
CA ILE A 4 22.53 -15.26 -34.22
C ILE A 4 21.04 -14.83 -34.12
N ALA A 5 20.13 -15.82 -34.04
CA ALA A 5 18.78 -15.58 -33.53
C ALA A 5 18.31 -16.76 -32.66
N GLY A 6 18.51 -16.62 -31.37
CA GLY A 6 17.97 -17.54 -30.37
C GLY A 6 18.27 -17.08 -28.95
N SER A 7 18.31 -15.77 -28.75
CA SER A 7 18.51 -15.12 -27.46
C SER A 7 17.64 -15.75 -26.39
N ARG A 8 18.32 -16.31 -25.38
CA ARG A 8 18.07 -16.02 -23.97
C ARG A 8 16.59 -15.93 -23.64
N ARG A 9 15.98 -17.07 -23.33
CA ARG A 9 14.92 -17.09 -22.31
C ARG A 9 15.58 -16.74 -20.97
N LEU A 10 15.92 -15.47 -20.81
CA LEU A 10 16.03 -14.85 -19.50
C LEU A 10 14.60 -14.94 -18.94
N ALA A 11 14.31 -16.03 -18.25
CA ALA A 11 13.39 -15.94 -17.14
C ALA A 11 14.05 -14.94 -16.20
N HIS A 12 13.72 -13.66 -16.40
CA HIS A 12 13.94 -12.64 -15.40
C HIS A 12 13.11 -13.12 -14.22
N LYS A 13 13.80 -13.86 -13.34
CA LYS A 13 13.80 -13.67 -11.90
C LYS A 13 12.60 -12.82 -11.52
N ALA A 14 11.56 -13.48 -10.99
CA ALA A 14 10.67 -12.85 -10.06
C ALA A 14 11.58 -12.13 -9.08
N SER A 15 11.79 -10.85 -9.35
CA SER A 15 12.41 -9.96 -8.42
C SER A 15 11.28 -9.78 -7.43
N SER A 16 11.21 -10.71 -6.47
CA SER A 16 11.08 -10.31 -5.09
C SER A 16 12.06 -9.16 -4.92
N THR A 17 11.61 -7.96 -5.28
CA THR A 17 12.07 -6.76 -4.62
C THR A 17 11.42 -6.88 -3.27
N THR A 18 11.93 -7.83 -2.48
CA THR A 18 11.80 -7.80 -1.04
C THR A 18 12.16 -6.36 -0.71
N LEU A 19 11.23 -5.62 -0.14
CA LEU A 19 11.49 -4.38 0.58
C LEU A 19 12.54 -4.71 1.65
N SER A 20 13.80 -4.93 1.25
CA SER A 20 14.93 -5.26 2.12
C SER A 20 15.39 -3.95 2.75
N GLY A 21 14.50 -3.39 3.53
CA GLY A 21 14.67 -2.24 4.38
C GLY A 21 13.94 -2.53 5.68
N LYS A 22 14.24 -3.71 6.27
CA LYS A 22 13.73 -4.20 7.56
C LYS A 22 13.74 -3.07 8.59
N GLY A 23 12.60 -2.41 8.78
CA GLY A 23 12.44 -1.29 9.72
C GLY A 23 12.27 0.13 9.14
N SER A 24 12.05 0.29 7.83
CA SER A 24 11.76 1.62 7.25
C SER A 24 10.35 2.08 7.63
N MET A 25 10.24 3.24 8.29
CA MET A 25 8.95 3.85 8.63
C MET A 25 8.46 4.75 7.49
N VAL A 26 7.26 4.51 7.01
CA VAL A 26 6.60 5.28 5.94
C VAL A 26 5.55 6.21 6.53
N LYS A 27 5.41 7.40 5.94
CA LYS A 27 4.39 8.37 6.35
C LYS A 27 3.13 8.10 5.54
N VAL A 28 2.18 7.41 6.15
CA VAL A 28 0.87 7.11 5.58
C VAL A 28 -0.10 8.21 5.97
N LYS A 29 -0.74 8.84 4.99
CA LYS A 29 -1.84 9.79 5.24
C LYS A 29 -3.15 9.05 5.07
N ILE A 30 -4.12 9.31 5.93
CA ILE A 30 -5.44 8.69 5.91
C ILE A 30 -6.44 9.81 5.94
N LYS A 31 -7.27 9.89 4.91
CA LYS A 31 -8.33 10.88 4.77
C LYS A 31 -9.66 10.26 5.23
N LEU A 32 -10.29 10.91 6.20
CA LEU A 32 -11.56 10.53 6.83
C LEU A 32 -12.54 11.68 6.67
N GLY A 33 -13.38 11.63 5.64
CA GLY A 33 -14.24 12.77 5.30
C GLY A 33 -13.40 14.03 5.02
N ASN A 34 -13.52 15.04 5.89
CA ASN A 34 -12.74 16.29 5.83
C ASN A 34 -11.43 16.25 6.60
N ASP A 35 -11.23 15.26 7.47
CA ASP A 35 -10.05 15.14 8.30
C ASP A 35 -8.95 14.34 7.60
N MET A 36 -7.70 14.66 7.94
CA MET A 36 -6.54 13.92 7.44
C MET A 36 -5.57 13.62 8.57
N ILE A 37 -5.34 12.34 8.81
CA ILE A 37 -4.45 11.84 9.85
C ILE A 37 -3.18 11.32 9.18
N ALA A 38 -2.02 11.66 9.74
CA ALA A 38 -0.74 11.13 9.27
C ALA A 38 -0.16 10.15 10.29
N LEU A 39 0.10 8.92 9.86
CA LEU A 39 0.69 7.86 10.65
C LEU A 39 2.09 7.53 10.14
N ARG A 40 2.96 7.13 11.07
CA ARG A 40 4.21 6.46 10.73
C ARG A 40 4.03 4.97 10.96
N LEU A 41 4.05 4.21 9.86
CA LEU A 41 3.85 2.77 9.86
C LEU A 41 5.08 2.10 9.25
N PRO A 42 5.42 0.85 9.62
CA PRO A 42 6.42 0.09 8.88
C PRO A 42 6.02 -0.04 7.40
N SER A 43 6.98 0.00 6.48
CA SER A 43 6.74 -0.25 5.04
C SER A 43 6.31 -1.71 4.79
N GLU A 44 6.93 -2.64 5.52
CA GLU A 44 6.66 -4.07 5.45
C GLU A 44 5.55 -4.42 6.44
N LEU A 45 4.32 -4.04 6.11
CA LEU A 45 3.12 -4.48 6.81
C LEU A 45 2.26 -5.28 5.85
N THR A 46 1.63 -6.33 6.36
CA THR A 46 0.49 -6.92 5.66
C THR A 46 -0.69 -5.95 5.67
N LEU A 47 -1.61 -6.08 4.71
CA LEU A 47 -2.85 -5.30 4.65
C LEU A 47 -3.65 -5.47 5.95
N ARG A 48 -3.62 -6.66 6.54
CA ARG A 48 -4.23 -6.94 7.84
C ARG A 48 -3.61 -6.10 8.96
N GLU A 49 -2.28 -6.06 9.04
CA GLU A 49 -1.58 -5.26 10.04
C GLU A 49 -1.76 -3.77 9.81
N LEU A 50 -1.75 -3.32 8.55
CA LEU A 50 -2.07 -1.95 8.17
C LEU A 50 -3.44 -1.55 8.72
N ARG A 51 -4.48 -2.36 8.47
CA ARG A 51 -5.84 -2.15 9.01
C ARG A 51 -5.83 -2.06 10.54
N ALA A 52 -5.19 -3.01 11.21
CA ALA A 52 -5.11 -3.02 12.67
C ALA A 52 -4.40 -1.78 13.23
N ARG A 53 -3.29 -1.35 12.61
CA ARG A 53 -2.52 -0.17 13.02
C ARG A 53 -3.26 1.13 12.77
N ILE A 54 -3.99 1.22 11.66
CA ILE A 54 -4.86 2.36 11.38
C ILE A 54 -5.96 2.41 12.43
N ALA A 55 -6.68 1.30 12.66
CA ALA A 55 -7.72 1.24 13.69
C ALA A 55 -7.20 1.68 15.06
N LEU A 56 -6.08 1.11 15.54
CA LEU A 56 -5.44 1.51 16.80
C LEU A 56 -5.16 3.02 16.91
N LYS A 57 -4.96 3.71 15.78
CA LYS A 57 -4.70 5.15 15.73
C LYS A 57 -5.96 6.01 15.53
N LEU A 58 -7.01 5.48 14.93
CA LEU A 58 -8.29 6.18 14.72
C LEU A 58 -9.17 6.23 15.98
N GLY A 59 -8.84 5.48 17.03
CA GLY A 59 -9.62 5.49 18.28
C GLY A 59 -10.97 4.77 18.14
N THR A 60 -11.65 4.52 19.25
CA THR A 60 -12.75 3.52 19.38
C THR A 60 -13.96 3.72 18.46
N GLU A 61 -14.32 4.95 18.09
CA GLU A 61 -15.50 5.21 17.24
C GLU A 61 -15.21 5.10 15.74
N GLU A 62 -14.07 5.60 15.25
CA GLU A 62 -13.68 5.49 13.83
C GLU A 62 -12.99 4.15 13.50
N SER A 63 -12.40 3.48 14.51
CA SER A 63 -11.93 2.09 14.41
C SER A 63 -13.02 1.14 13.97
N ALA A 64 -14.25 1.35 14.43
CA ALA A 64 -15.38 0.50 14.07
C ALA A 64 -15.75 0.61 12.59
N LYS A 65 -15.54 1.78 11.97
CA LYS A 65 -15.67 1.95 10.52
C LYS A 65 -14.51 1.30 9.79
N ALA A 66 -13.26 1.58 10.16
CA ALA A 66 -12.08 0.97 9.53
C ALA A 66 -12.02 -0.57 9.63
N MET A 67 -12.56 -1.14 10.71
CA MET A 67 -12.66 -2.60 10.95
C MET A 67 -14.03 -3.18 10.61
N SER A 68 -15.00 -2.37 10.16
CA SER A 68 -16.23 -2.92 9.60
C SER A 68 -15.85 -3.71 8.35
N GLY A 69 -16.28 -4.97 8.25
CA GLY A 69 -15.96 -5.85 7.13
C GLY A 69 -16.41 -5.35 5.75
N THR A 70 -17.13 -4.22 5.71
CA THR A 70 -17.57 -3.50 4.51
C THR A 70 -16.61 -2.40 4.07
N SER A 71 -15.68 -1.95 4.92
CA SER A 71 -14.80 -0.84 4.59
C SER A 71 -13.63 -1.30 3.73
N GLN A 72 -13.55 -0.70 2.55
CA GLN A 72 -12.47 -0.86 1.59
C GLN A 72 -11.44 0.25 1.77
N ILE A 73 -10.15 -0.07 1.63
CA ILE A 73 -9.08 0.94 1.68
C ILE A 73 -8.68 1.24 0.26
N VAL A 74 -8.73 2.50 -0.12
CA VAL A 74 -8.31 2.98 -1.44
C VAL A 74 -7.12 3.89 -1.27
N TYR A 75 -6.08 3.72 -2.07
CA TYR A 75 -4.97 4.67 -2.14
C TYR A 75 -5.15 5.63 -3.32
N HIS A 76 -4.70 6.86 -3.14
CA HIS A 76 -4.69 7.90 -4.17
C HIS A 76 -3.29 7.99 -4.75
N ALA A 77 -3.15 7.60 -6.01
CA ALA A 77 -1.92 7.74 -6.77
C ALA A 77 -1.65 9.23 -7.07
N PRO A 78 -0.38 9.62 -7.26
CA PRO A 78 -0.04 10.99 -7.67
C PRO A 78 -0.57 11.34 -9.07
N SER A 79 -0.95 10.34 -9.89
CA SER A 79 -1.66 10.53 -11.16
C SER A 79 -3.10 11.05 -10.98
N GLY A 80 -3.63 11.04 -9.75
CA GLY A 80 -5.03 11.34 -9.45
C GLY A 80 -5.93 10.11 -9.49
N GLU A 81 -5.40 8.94 -9.86
CA GLU A 81 -6.15 7.69 -9.83
C GLU A 81 -6.32 7.16 -8.41
N SER A 82 -7.46 6.52 -8.18
CA SER A 82 -7.80 5.87 -6.92
C SER A 82 -7.83 4.36 -7.14
N THR A 83 -7.07 3.61 -6.36
CA THR A 83 -6.95 2.15 -6.51
C THR A 83 -7.24 1.46 -5.19
N LEU A 84 -8.06 0.41 -5.26
CA LEU A 84 -8.44 -0.41 -4.11
C LEU A 84 -7.25 -1.26 -3.64
N LEU A 85 -7.00 -1.26 -2.34
CA LEU A 85 -6.10 -2.21 -1.68
C LEU A 85 -6.87 -3.47 -1.30
N SER A 86 -6.73 -4.52 -2.09
CA SER A 86 -7.40 -5.81 -1.86
C SER A 86 -6.47 -6.84 -1.21
N ASP A 87 -5.18 -6.74 -1.49
CA ASP A 87 -4.15 -7.66 -0.99
C ASP A 87 -2.84 -6.95 -0.62
N ASP A 88 -1.88 -7.72 -0.13
CA ASP A 88 -0.58 -7.22 0.31
C ASP A 88 0.24 -6.63 -0.86
N GLN A 89 0.07 -7.17 -2.07
CA GLN A 89 0.80 -6.70 -3.25
C GLN A 89 0.30 -5.33 -3.71
N ASP A 90 -1.00 -5.06 -3.59
CA ASP A 90 -1.56 -3.73 -3.81
C ASP A 90 -0.97 -2.69 -2.86
N TRP A 91 -0.76 -3.07 -1.58
CA TRP A 91 -0.14 -2.19 -0.59
C TRP A 91 1.32 -1.87 -0.95
N GLU A 92 2.10 -2.87 -1.33
CA GLU A 92 3.46 -2.67 -1.81
C GLU A 92 3.50 -1.75 -3.04
N THR A 93 2.60 -1.99 -3.99
CA THR A 93 2.45 -1.15 -5.19
C THR A 93 2.10 0.29 -4.83
N ALA A 94 1.17 0.49 -3.90
CA ALA A 94 0.78 1.80 -3.43
C ALA A 94 1.97 2.56 -2.81
N LEU A 95 2.80 1.89 -2.02
CA LEU A 95 4.02 2.50 -1.48
C LEU A 95 4.98 2.93 -2.58
N LEU A 96 5.21 2.10 -3.59
CA LEU A 96 6.12 2.41 -4.68
C LEU A 96 5.59 3.56 -5.55
N VAL A 97 4.32 3.51 -5.95
CA VAL A 97 3.67 4.51 -6.80
C VAL A 97 3.60 5.89 -6.11
N THR A 98 3.39 5.90 -4.80
CA THR A 98 3.27 7.15 -4.03
C THR A 98 4.59 7.62 -3.42
N ASN A 99 5.71 7.00 -3.80
CA ASN A 99 7.04 7.28 -3.25
C ASN A 99 7.04 7.28 -1.70
N TYR A 100 6.50 6.21 -1.12
CA TYR A 100 6.39 5.94 0.31
C TYR A 100 5.58 6.98 1.11
N LYS A 101 4.67 7.70 0.42
CA LYS A 101 3.76 8.69 1.01
C LYS A 101 2.32 8.46 0.57
N PRO A 102 1.75 7.25 0.76
CA PRO A 102 0.41 6.96 0.30
C PRO A 102 -0.63 7.79 1.06
N ILE A 103 -1.65 8.24 0.33
CA ILE A 103 -2.86 8.81 0.90
C ILE A 103 -3.93 7.74 0.76
N LEU A 104 -4.46 7.29 1.89
CA LEU A 104 -5.49 6.26 1.99
C LEU A 104 -6.83 6.90 2.33
N THR A 105 -7.92 6.32 1.84
CA THR A 105 -9.29 6.64 2.22
C THR A 105 -10.06 5.37 2.51
N PHE A 106 -10.98 5.43 3.46
CA PHE A 106 -11.95 4.36 3.69
C PHE A 106 -13.22 4.65 2.89
N VAL A 107 -13.67 3.68 2.11
CA VAL A 107 -14.93 3.72 1.37
C VAL A 107 -15.83 2.57 1.84
N GLN A 108 -17.14 2.80 1.89
CA GLN A 108 -18.17 1.83 2.28
C GLN A 108 -19.05 1.48 1.08
#